data_AF-A0A120EVD3-F1
#
_entry.id   AF-A0A120EVD3-F1
#
_cell.length_a   1.000
_cell.length_b   1.000
_cell.length_c   1.000
_cell.angle_alpha   90.00
_cell.angle_beta   90.00
_cell.angle_gamma   90.00
#
_symmetry.space_group_name_H-M   'P 1'
#
loop_
_entity.id
_entity.type
_entity.pdbx_description
1 polymer ?
#
loop_
_entity_poly.entity_id
_entity_poly.type
_entity_poly.pdbx_seq_one_letter_code
_entity_poly.pdbx_strand_id
1 'polypeptide(L)'
;MDFGKNPHICKEFCGRGRRRRSLADADNADKLFYRDAQGGDWRLLNDQNLSHHAEWPIGFSENGRTAYLQVQQDKGSDAIVAWNVDSNERKEMARDALADRYRIMYRHGTRIPVGIQVLADKPRSLFFDPTSPEAKTQRSLEAAFPGQAVYVISSTRDGRLNLVQVQSGRNPGEFYLFDTVAKDVTDATRWAIARGIADPARICMYGASYGAYALLMGVAREPSLYRCAAGDVGVYDLPMMYVRGDAQKRDSSQNFLREWMGRAANWRQCRR
;
A
#
# COMPACT_ATOMS: atom_id res chain seq x y z
N MET A 1 5.12 -9.81 21.12
CA MET A 1 4.71 -8.41 20.91
C MET A 1 3.30 -8.45 20.35
N ASP A 2 2.41 -7.70 20.98
CA ASP A 2 0.96 -7.89 21.09
C ASP A 2 0.22 -8.21 19.78
N PHE A 3 -0.53 -9.31 19.81
CA PHE A 3 -1.69 -9.51 18.95
C PHE A 3 -2.77 -8.57 19.47
N GLY A 4 -3.27 -7.68 18.62
CA GLY A 4 -4.25 -6.65 19.00
C GLY A 4 -5.42 -7.27 19.76
N LYS A 5 -5.57 -6.85 21.03
CA LYS A 5 -6.68 -7.19 21.91
C LYS A 5 -7.98 -6.65 21.30
N ASN A 6 -8.72 -7.51 20.62
CA ASN A 6 -10.15 -7.34 20.40
C ASN A 6 -10.85 -8.55 21.06
N PRO A 7 -11.51 -8.41 22.22
CA PRO A 7 -11.85 -9.52 23.11
C PRO A 7 -12.99 -10.44 22.66
N HIS A 8 -13.47 -10.35 21.40
CA HIS A 8 -14.65 -11.11 20.98
C HIS A 8 -14.49 -12.05 19.77
N ILE A 9 -13.37 -12.07 19.05
CA ILE A 9 -13.14 -13.06 17.98
C ILE A 9 -11.64 -13.38 17.86
N CYS A 10 -11.14 -14.33 18.64
CA CYS A 10 -9.79 -14.88 18.44
C CYS A 10 -9.85 -16.11 17.52
N LYS A 11 -10.12 -15.90 16.23
CA LYS A 11 -9.97 -16.96 15.21
C LYS A 11 -8.50 -17.11 14.88
N GLU A 12 -7.99 -18.33 15.01
CA GLU A 12 -6.58 -18.61 14.82
C GLU A 12 -6.40 -19.71 13.78
N PHE A 13 -5.44 -19.48 12.90
CA PHE A 13 -4.78 -20.57 12.18
C PHE A 13 -3.55 -20.96 12.98
N CYS A 14 -3.37 -22.26 13.23
CA CYS A 14 -2.12 -22.79 13.74
C CYS A 14 -1.58 -23.81 12.75
N GLY A 15 -0.53 -23.40 12.04
CA GLY A 15 0.68 -24.21 11.96
C GLY A 15 1.62 -23.65 13.02
N ARG A 16 2.18 -24.47 13.92
CA ARG A 16 2.86 -23.97 15.12
C ARG A 16 3.95 -22.95 14.79
N GLY A 17 3.75 -21.71 15.23
CA GLY A 17 4.87 -20.80 15.47
C GLY A 17 4.47 -19.37 15.78
N ARG A 18 4.69 -18.93 17.03
CA ARG A 18 5.49 -17.70 17.18
C ARG A 18 6.76 -17.94 16.35
N ARG A 19 6.80 -17.41 15.12
CA ARG A 19 7.85 -17.63 14.11
C ARG A 19 8.31 -19.10 14.01
N ARG A 20 7.70 -19.92 13.17
CA ARG A 20 8.37 -21.04 12.48
C ARG A 20 7.47 -21.58 11.36
N ARG A 21 8.15 -21.98 10.28
CA ARG A 21 7.71 -22.64 9.05
C ARG A 21 6.53 -23.61 9.24
N SER A 22 5.77 -23.79 8.15
CA SER A 22 5.04 -25.03 7.84
C SER A 22 5.72 -26.23 8.47
N LEU A 23 5.02 -26.92 9.36
CA LEU A 23 5.47 -28.17 9.93
C LEU A 23 4.91 -29.26 9.04
N ALA A 24 5.76 -29.69 8.12
CA ALA A 24 5.74 -31.03 7.56
C ALA A 24 5.57 -32.05 8.71
N ASP A 25 4.59 -32.95 8.63
CA ASP A 25 4.48 -34.10 9.55
C ASP A 25 5.68 -35.05 9.32
N ALA A 26 5.78 -36.17 10.03
CA ALA A 26 6.83 -37.19 9.77
C ALA A 26 6.85 -37.68 8.31
N ASP A 27 5.76 -37.44 7.57
CA ASP A 27 5.53 -37.71 6.15
C ASP A 27 5.85 -36.50 5.23
N ASN A 28 6.34 -35.40 5.80
CA ASN A 28 6.71 -34.16 5.14
C ASN A 28 5.55 -33.42 4.42
N ALA A 29 4.30 -33.69 4.81
CA ALA A 29 3.11 -33.10 4.19
C ALA A 29 2.54 -31.91 4.99
N ASP A 30 2.04 -30.90 4.28
CA ASP A 30 1.40 -29.72 4.86
C ASP A 30 -0.01 -30.03 5.37
N LYS A 31 -0.28 -29.67 6.63
CA LYS A 31 -1.62 -29.75 7.24
C LYS A 31 -2.07 -28.38 7.74
N LEU A 32 -3.29 -28.00 7.41
CA LEU A 32 -3.92 -26.76 7.82
C LEU A 32 -4.98 -27.02 8.87
N PHE A 33 -4.85 -26.37 10.03
CA PHE A 33 -5.82 -26.43 11.11
C PHE A 33 -6.44 -25.06 11.40
N TYR A 34 -7.71 -25.07 11.80
CA TYR A 34 -8.49 -23.90 12.16
C TYR A 34 -9.16 -24.08 13.53
N ARG A 35 -9.42 -22.98 14.24
CA ARG A 35 -10.32 -22.96 15.41
C ARG A 35 -11.12 -21.66 15.46
N ASP A 36 -12.35 -21.76 15.97
CA ASP A 36 -13.28 -20.64 16.07
C ASP A 36 -12.91 -19.62 17.16
N ALA A 37 -12.27 -20.08 18.23
CA ALA A 37 -11.90 -19.24 19.37
C ALA A 37 -10.55 -19.66 19.99
N GLN A 38 -9.89 -18.72 20.65
CA GLN A 38 -8.67 -18.99 21.41
C GLN A 38 -8.97 -19.97 22.55
N GLY A 39 -8.21 -21.05 22.61
CA GLY A 39 -8.44 -22.14 23.56
C GLY A 39 -9.52 -23.14 23.15
N GLY A 40 -10.18 -22.94 22.01
CA GLY A 40 -11.09 -23.93 21.42
C GLY A 40 -10.34 -25.05 20.68
N ASP A 41 -11.11 -26.07 20.28
CA ASP A 41 -10.60 -27.25 19.60
C ASP A 41 -10.15 -26.95 18.17
N TRP A 42 -9.06 -27.61 17.76
CA TRP A 42 -8.55 -27.53 16.40
C TRP A 42 -9.32 -28.47 15.48
N ARG A 43 -9.84 -27.95 14.37
CA ARG A 43 -10.36 -28.74 13.25
C ARG A 43 -9.34 -28.80 12.12
N LEU A 44 -9.11 -29.99 11.59
CA LEU A 44 -8.34 -30.18 10.37
C LEU A 44 -9.14 -29.61 9.18
N LEU A 45 -8.54 -28.66 8.46
CA LEU A 45 -9.12 -28.02 7.29
C LEU A 45 -8.57 -28.58 5.99
N ASN A 46 -7.27 -28.89 5.95
CA ASN A 46 -6.64 -29.54 4.80
C ASN A 46 -5.50 -30.47 5.26
N ASP A 47 -5.36 -31.60 4.58
CA ASP A 47 -4.23 -32.51 4.67
C ASP A 47 -3.72 -32.77 3.26
N GLN A 48 -2.51 -32.30 2.95
CA GLN A 48 -1.92 -32.41 1.62
C GLN A 48 -1.80 -33.86 1.14
N ASN A 49 -1.62 -34.84 2.03
CA ASN A 49 -1.55 -36.24 1.62
C ASN A 49 -2.89 -36.76 1.09
N LEU A 50 -4.00 -36.20 1.56
CA LEU A 50 -5.35 -36.56 1.15
C LEU A 50 -5.85 -35.71 -0.03
N SER A 51 -5.54 -34.41 -0.02
CA SER A 51 -6.05 -33.46 -1.00
C SER A 51 -5.12 -33.27 -2.20
N HIS A 52 -3.89 -33.78 -2.10
CA HIS A 52 -2.81 -33.62 -3.08
C HIS A 52 -2.40 -32.18 -3.37
N HIS A 53 -2.80 -31.22 -2.52
CA HIS A 53 -2.38 -29.82 -2.61
C HIS A 53 -2.20 -29.19 -1.22
N ALA A 54 -1.22 -28.30 -1.11
CA ALA A 54 -1.01 -27.53 0.11
C ALA A 54 -1.94 -26.31 0.21
N GLU A 55 -2.30 -25.93 1.43
CA GLU A 55 -3.05 -24.70 1.72
C GLU A 55 -2.38 -23.91 2.83
N TRP A 56 -2.08 -22.64 2.58
CA TRP A 56 -1.44 -21.75 3.57
C TRP A 56 -2.33 -20.56 3.94
N PRO A 57 -2.49 -20.27 5.25
CA PRO A 57 -3.33 -19.17 5.69
C PRO A 57 -2.68 -17.82 5.44
N ILE A 58 -3.49 -16.85 5.03
CA ILE A 58 -3.05 -15.47 4.76
C ILE A 58 -3.52 -14.54 5.87
N GLY A 59 -4.81 -14.63 6.22
CA GLY A 59 -5.44 -13.75 7.18
C GLY A 59 -6.95 -13.87 7.11
N PHE A 60 -7.63 -12.99 7.84
CA PHE A 60 -9.08 -12.95 7.92
C PHE A 60 -9.63 -11.61 7.44
N SER A 61 -10.91 -11.62 7.04
CA SER A 61 -11.72 -10.42 6.93
C SER A 61 -11.89 -9.76 8.30
N GLU A 62 -12.28 -8.48 8.30
CA GLU A 62 -12.51 -7.69 9.51
C GLU A 62 -13.48 -8.35 10.51
N ASN A 63 -14.56 -8.96 9.99
CA ASN A 63 -15.56 -9.66 10.78
C ASN A 63 -15.18 -11.11 11.15
N GLY A 64 -14.02 -11.60 10.70
CA GLY A 64 -13.56 -12.96 10.93
C GLY A 64 -14.41 -14.07 10.28
N ARG A 65 -15.38 -13.74 9.41
CA ARG A 65 -16.23 -14.74 8.73
C ARG A 65 -15.61 -15.31 7.47
N THR A 66 -14.65 -14.59 6.88
CA THR A 66 -13.89 -15.04 5.71
C THR A 66 -12.43 -15.18 6.09
N ALA A 67 -11.86 -16.34 5.82
CA ALA A 67 -10.42 -16.52 5.79
C ALA A 67 -9.90 -16.48 4.36
N TYR A 68 -8.71 -15.93 4.17
CA TYR A 68 -8.02 -15.96 2.89
C TYR A 68 -6.88 -16.98 2.97
N LEU A 69 -6.82 -17.86 1.96
CA LEU A 69 -5.86 -18.96 1.85
C LEU A 69 -5.09 -18.84 0.53
N GLN A 70 -3.81 -19.22 0.52
CA GLN A 70 -3.11 -19.58 -0.71
C GLN A 70 -3.28 -21.07 -0.90
N VAL A 71 -3.87 -21.46 -2.02
CA VAL A 71 -4.19 -22.85 -2.34
C VAL A 71 -3.34 -23.27 -3.53
N GLN A 72 -2.50 -24.26 -3.32
CA GLN A 72 -1.68 -24.83 -4.38
C GLN A 72 -2.56 -25.40 -5.49
N GLN A 73 -2.10 -25.24 -6.73
CA GLN A 73 -2.82 -25.72 -7.92
C GLN A 73 -1.97 -26.76 -8.65
N ASP A 74 -2.60 -27.77 -9.25
CA ASP A 74 -1.89 -28.84 -9.98
C ASP A 74 -1.08 -28.31 -11.16
N LYS A 75 -1.52 -27.20 -11.74
CA LYS A 75 -0.88 -26.53 -12.88
C LYS A 75 -0.99 -25.03 -12.72
N GLY A 76 0.07 -24.30 -13.08
CA GLY A 76 0.11 -22.84 -13.02
C GLY A 76 0.41 -22.34 -11.61
N SER A 77 0.10 -21.07 -11.37
CA SER A 77 0.30 -20.42 -10.06
C SER A 77 -0.74 -20.86 -9.03
N ASP A 78 -0.43 -20.65 -7.77
CA ASP A 78 -1.34 -20.82 -6.65
C ASP A 78 -2.48 -19.79 -6.69
N ALA A 79 -3.65 -20.23 -6.25
CA ALA A 79 -4.84 -19.40 -6.17
C ALA A 79 -4.97 -18.77 -4.78
N ILE A 80 -5.48 -17.54 -4.72
CA ILE A 80 -5.96 -16.95 -3.47
C ILE A 80 -7.44 -17.24 -3.34
N VAL A 81 -7.80 -17.98 -2.29
CA VAL A 81 -9.17 -18.45 -2.05
C VAL A 81 -9.72 -17.80 -0.79
N ALA A 82 -10.90 -17.20 -0.90
CA ALA A 82 -11.73 -16.83 0.23
C ALA A 82 -12.54 -18.04 0.69
N TRP A 83 -12.40 -18.42 1.95
CA TRP A 83 -13.16 -19.48 2.61
C TRP A 83 -14.08 -18.86 3.66
N ASN A 84 -15.39 -19.07 3.52
CA ASN A 84 -16.38 -18.71 4.52
C ASN A 84 -16.38 -19.76 5.63
N VAL A 85 -16.06 -19.34 6.85
CA VAL A 85 -15.88 -20.23 7.99
C VAL A 85 -17.18 -20.85 8.53
N ASP A 86 -18.34 -20.27 8.18
CA ASP A 86 -19.66 -20.70 8.62
C ASP A 86 -20.34 -21.60 7.58
N SER A 87 -20.34 -21.20 6.30
CA SER A 87 -20.98 -21.96 5.22
C SER A 87 -20.07 -23.00 4.56
N ASN A 88 -18.77 -22.96 4.87
CA ASN A 88 -17.71 -23.72 4.20
C ASN A 88 -17.54 -23.40 2.70
N GLU A 89 -18.19 -22.34 2.19
CA GLU A 89 -18.06 -21.89 0.81
C GLU A 89 -16.63 -21.43 0.52
N ARG A 90 -16.10 -21.81 -0.64
CA ARG A 90 -14.77 -21.42 -1.13
C ARG A 90 -14.89 -20.70 -2.47
N LYS A 91 -14.25 -19.55 -2.59
CA LYS A 91 -14.27 -18.71 -3.80
C LYS A 91 -12.87 -18.26 -4.16
N GLU A 92 -12.45 -18.49 -5.39
CA GLU A 92 -11.21 -17.92 -5.93
C GLU A 92 -11.35 -16.40 -6.05
N MET A 93 -10.41 -15.67 -5.46
CA MET A 93 -10.41 -14.20 -5.39
C MET A 93 -9.38 -13.58 -6.32
N ALA A 94 -8.21 -14.21 -6.44
CA ALA A 94 -7.14 -13.72 -7.29
C ALA A 94 -6.21 -14.86 -7.67
N ARG A 95 -5.77 -14.84 -8.92
CA ARG A 95 -4.75 -15.73 -9.47
C ARG A 95 -4.16 -15.07 -10.70
N ASP A 96 -2.87 -15.26 -10.91
CA ASP A 96 -2.21 -14.80 -12.14
C ASP A 96 -1.80 -15.96 -13.03
N ALA A 97 -1.96 -15.84 -14.35
CA ALA A 97 -1.68 -16.95 -15.25
C ALA A 97 -0.19 -17.36 -15.30
N LEU A 98 0.74 -16.47 -14.92
CA LEU A 98 2.18 -16.65 -15.17
C LEU A 98 3.01 -16.77 -13.89
N ALA A 99 2.60 -16.14 -12.79
CA ALA A 99 3.42 -16.07 -11.59
C ALA A 99 2.60 -16.24 -10.30
N ASP A 100 3.22 -16.85 -9.31
CA ASP A 100 2.72 -16.84 -7.94
C ASP A 100 2.73 -15.43 -7.35
N ARG A 101 1.98 -15.28 -6.25
CA ARG A 101 2.01 -14.06 -5.46
C ARG A 101 3.45 -13.73 -5.02
N TYR A 102 3.89 -12.52 -5.33
CA TYR A 102 5.11 -11.97 -4.75
C TYR A 102 4.84 -11.38 -3.35
N ARG A 103 3.71 -10.67 -3.21
CA ARG A 103 3.30 -10.04 -1.95
C ARG A 103 1.80 -10.07 -1.75
N ILE A 104 1.39 -10.11 -0.48
CA ILE A 104 0.02 -9.81 -0.07
C ILE A 104 -0.12 -8.32 0.18
N MET A 105 -1.19 -7.76 -0.37
CA MET A 105 -1.59 -6.38 -0.13
C MET A 105 -2.58 -6.38 1.02
N TYR A 106 -2.36 -5.49 1.98
CA TYR A 106 -3.21 -5.34 3.15
C TYR A 106 -3.88 -3.97 3.14
N ARG A 107 -5.10 -3.90 3.69
CA ARG A 107 -5.76 -2.62 3.99
C ARG A 107 -4.83 -1.80 4.90
N HIS A 108 -4.54 -0.56 4.51
CA HIS A 108 -3.60 0.32 5.21
C HIS A 108 -3.90 0.39 6.71
N GLY A 109 -2.87 0.24 7.54
CA GLY A 109 -2.98 0.25 9.01
C GLY A 109 -3.52 -1.04 9.64
N THR A 110 -3.91 -2.03 8.84
CA THR A 110 -4.49 -3.30 9.31
C THR A 110 -3.71 -4.52 8.80
N ARG A 111 -4.19 -5.72 9.16
CA ARG A 111 -3.72 -7.00 8.58
C ARG A 111 -4.78 -7.69 7.73
N ILE A 112 -5.80 -6.95 7.29
CA ILE A 112 -6.87 -7.50 6.44
C ILE A 112 -6.33 -7.60 5.02
N PRO A 113 -6.24 -8.81 4.43
CA PRO A 113 -5.81 -8.98 3.05
C PRO A 113 -6.83 -8.36 2.09
N VAL A 114 -6.36 -7.60 1.09
CA VAL A 114 -7.21 -6.94 0.09
C VAL A 114 -6.80 -7.27 -1.36
N GLY A 115 -5.68 -7.94 -1.55
CA GLY A 115 -5.18 -8.29 -2.86
C GLY A 115 -3.80 -8.92 -2.82
N ILE A 116 -3.23 -9.13 -4.00
CA ILE A 116 -1.88 -9.62 -4.21
C ILE A 116 -1.15 -8.77 -5.24
N GLN A 117 0.17 -8.77 -5.14
CA GLN A 117 1.06 -8.31 -6.20
C GLN A 117 1.82 -9.49 -6.77
N VAL A 118 1.93 -9.53 -8.10
CA VAL A 118 2.68 -10.52 -8.86
C VAL A 118 3.82 -9.85 -9.61
N LEU A 119 4.95 -10.54 -9.72
CA LEU A 119 6.11 -10.13 -10.50
C LEU A 119 6.28 -11.08 -11.68
N ALA A 120 5.58 -10.77 -12.76
CA ALA A 120 5.74 -11.46 -14.04
C ALA A 120 6.66 -10.62 -14.96
N ASP A 121 6.25 -10.38 -16.20
CA ASP A 121 6.87 -9.42 -17.12
C ASP A 121 6.84 -7.99 -16.58
N LYS A 122 5.74 -7.63 -15.92
CA LYS A 122 5.55 -6.36 -15.21
C LYS A 122 4.90 -6.63 -13.86
N PRO A 123 5.21 -5.79 -12.84
CA PRO A 123 4.48 -5.80 -11.58
C PRO A 123 2.99 -5.57 -11.87
N ARG A 124 2.13 -6.44 -11.35
CA ARG A 124 0.67 -6.30 -11.45
C ARG A 124 0.04 -6.45 -10.08
N SER A 125 -0.94 -5.60 -9.80
CA SER A 125 -1.71 -5.60 -8.55
C SER A 125 -3.10 -6.16 -8.82
N LEU A 126 -3.42 -7.30 -8.21
CA LEU A 126 -4.72 -7.98 -8.31
C LEU A 126 -5.47 -7.81 -6.99
N PHE A 127 -6.49 -6.97 -6.99
CA PHE A 127 -7.32 -6.70 -5.82
C PHE A 127 -8.53 -7.63 -5.77
N PHE A 128 -8.89 -8.09 -4.57
CA PHE A 128 -10.11 -8.89 -4.36
C PHE A 128 -11.38 -8.10 -4.66
N ASP A 129 -11.32 -6.79 -4.43
CA ASP A 129 -12.29 -5.81 -4.91
C ASP A 129 -11.55 -4.71 -5.70
N PRO A 130 -11.64 -4.71 -7.05
CA PRO A 130 -10.96 -3.72 -7.88
C PRO A 130 -11.53 -2.31 -7.73
N THR A 131 -12.70 -2.13 -7.11
CA THR A 131 -13.35 -0.84 -6.89
C THR A 131 -13.03 -0.22 -5.53
N SER A 132 -12.32 -0.97 -4.66
CA SER A 132 -11.95 -0.55 -3.31
C SER A 132 -11.11 0.74 -3.27
N PRO A 133 -11.16 1.52 -2.17
CA PRO A 133 -10.29 2.68 -1.96
C PRO A 133 -8.79 2.35 -2.07
N GLU A 134 -8.39 1.18 -1.59
CA GLU A 134 -7.03 0.65 -1.67
C GLU A 134 -6.62 0.44 -3.14
N ALA A 135 -7.48 -0.20 -3.94
CA ALA A 135 -7.24 -0.39 -5.36
C ALA A 135 -7.10 0.94 -6.12
N LYS A 136 -7.94 1.93 -5.79
CA LYS A 136 -7.85 3.28 -6.38
C LYS A 136 -6.53 3.97 -6.01
N THR A 137 -6.13 3.89 -4.75
CA THR A 137 -4.90 4.52 -4.25
C THR A 137 -3.68 3.89 -4.89
N GLN A 138 -3.61 2.56 -4.93
CA GLN A 138 -2.50 1.85 -5.56
C GLN A 138 -2.37 2.19 -7.05
N ARG A 139 -3.48 2.20 -7.80
CA ARG A 139 -3.46 2.59 -9.22
C ARG A 139 -2.95 4.01 -9.41
N SER A 140 -3.32 4.94 -8.53
CA SER A 140 -2.80 6.31 -8.55
C SER A 140 -1.29 6.37 -8.30
N LEU A 141 -0.77 5.55 -7.38
CA LEU A 141 0.66 5.46 -7.11
C LEU A 141 1.41 4.84 -8.30
N GLU A 142 0.90 3.74 -8.86
CA GLU A 142 1.48 3.07 -10.03
C GLU A 142 1.51 3.98 -11.26
N ALA A 143 0.46 4.78 -11.49
CA ALA A 143 0.41 5.75 -12.58
C ALA A 143 1.48 6.85 -12.44
N ALA A 144 1.90 7.19 -11.23
CA ALA A 144 2.96 8.17 -10.97
C ALA A 144 4.37 7.63 -11.26
N PHE A 145 4.54 6.30 -11.34
CA PHE A 145 5.84 5.66 -11.60
C PHE A 145 5.75 4.63 -12.75
N PRO A 146 5.51 5.08 -13.99
CA PRO A 146 5.34 4.17 -15.13
C PRO A 146 6.54 3.23 -15.30
N GLY A 147 6.25 1.92 -15.39
CA GLY A 147 7.28 0.88 -15.61
C GLY A 147 8.09 0.51 -14.37
N GLN A 148 7.77 1.06 -13.20
CA GLN A 148 8.39 0.69 -11.93
C GLN A 148 7.41 -0.09 -11.05
N ALA A 149 7.97 -0.94 -10.18
CA ALA A 149 7.21 -1.64 -9.16
C ALA A 149 6.98 -0.71 -7.97
N VAL A 150 5.73 -0.57 -7.54
CA VAL A 150 5.34 0.33 -6.43
C VAL A 150 4.72 -0.48 -5.30
N TYR A 151 5.29 -0.38 -4.11
CA TYR A 151 4.88 -1.13 -2.93
C TYR A 151 4.55 -0.21 -1.79
N VAL A 152 3.40 -0.38 -1.14
CA VAL A 152 3.18 0.15 0.20
C VAL A 152 3.77 -0.85 1.19
N ILE A 153 4.85 -0.48 1.87
CA ILE A 153 5.61 -1.38 2.76
C ILE A 153 5.32 -1.17 4.24
N SER A 154 4.77 -0.02 4.60
CA SER A 154 4.36 0.30 5.97
C SER A 154 3.26 1.37 5.94
N SER A 155 2.40 1.35 6.95
CA SER A 155 1.33 2.35 7.12
C SER A 155 1.15 2.69 8.60
N THR A 156 0.74 3.91 8.90
CA THR A 156 0.23 4.26 10.24
C THR A 156 -1.06 3.49 10.54
N ARG A 157 -1.39 3.32 11.82
CA ARG A 157 -2.56 2.53 12.26
C ARG A 157 -3.89 3.07 11.72
N ASP A 158 -3.98 4.38 11.52
CA ASP A 158 -5.12 5.06 10.93
C ASP A 158 -5.13 5.00 9.38
N GLY A 159 -4.12 4.38 8.76
CA GLY A 159 -3.98 4.28 7.30
C GLY A 159 -3.62 5.59 6.59
N ARG A 160 -3.35 6.66 7.36
CA ARG A 160 -3.07 7.99 6.81
C ARG A 160 -1.73 8.04 6.07
N LEU A 161 -0.64 7.78 6.78
CA LEU A 161 0.71 7.86 6.23
C LEU A 161 1.17 6.48 5.79
N ASN A 162 1.71 6.41 4.57
CA ASN A 162 2.14 5.17 3.93
C ASN A 162 3.58 5.34 3.45
N LEU A 163 4.45 4.43 3.85
CA LEU A 163 5.80 4.33 3.31
C LEU A 163 5.73 3.53 2.01
N VAL A 164 6.03 4.18 0.90
CA VAL A 164 5.99 3.63 -0.45
C VAL A 164 7.41 3.35 -0.90
N GLN A 165 7.67 2.13 -1.37
CA GLN A 165 8.92 1.74 -2.01
C GLN A 165 8.69 1.63 -3.52
N VAL A 166 9.54 2.28 -4.31
CA VAL A 166 9.53 2.19 -5.78
C VAL A 166 10.84 1.56 -6.24
N GLN A 167 10.79 0.56 -7.10
CA GLN A 167 12.00 -0.10 -7.62
C GLN A 167 11.80 -0.64 -9.04
N SER A 168 12.91 -0.91 -9.73
CA SER A 168 12.93 -1.58 -11.04
C SER A 168 14.27 -2.26 -11.27
N GLY A 169 14.45 -2.96 -12.40
CA GLY A 169 15.76 -3.52 -12.77
C GLY A 169 16.88 -2.46 -12.92
N ARG A 170 16.54 -1.17 -13.02
CA ARG A 170 17.49 -0.04 -13.10
C ARG A 170 17.40 0.91 -11.90
N ASN A 171 16.48 0.66 -10.96
CA ASN A 171 16.30 1.44 -9.74
C ASN A 171 16.35 0.49 -8.54
N PRO A 172 17.45 0.47 -7.76
CA PRO A 172 17.63 -0.47 -6.65
C PRO A 172 16.67 -0.23 -5.48
N GLY A 173 15.91 0.87 -5.49
CA GLY A 173 14.86 1.15 -4.52
C GLY A 173 14.90 2.59 -4.01
N GLU A 174 13.78 3.28 -4.11
CA GLU A 174 13.53 4.60 -3.52
C GLU A 174 12.35 4.53 -2.55
N PHE A 175 12.35 5.39 -1.55
CA PHE A 175 11.30 5.45 -0.53
C PHE A 175 10.62 6.81 -0.53
N TYR A 176 9.28 6.80 -0.45
CA TYR A 176 8.43 7.98 -0.42
C TYR A 176 7.46 7.88 0.76
N LEU A 177 7.14 9.01 1.38
CA LEU A 177 6.05 9.09 2.35
C LEU A 177 4.80 9.63 1.66
N PHE A 178 3.72 8.87 1.69
CA PHE A 178 2.44 9.18 1.05
C PHE A 178 1.34 9.39 2.10
N ASP A 179 0.67 10.54 2.07
CA ASP A 179 -0.44 10.88 2.97
C ASP A 179 -1.78 10.72 2.22
N THR A 180 -2.64 9.80 2.67
CA THR A 180 -3.95 9.52 2.08
C THR A 180 -5.02 10.55 2.43
N VAL A 181 -4.78 11.39 3.43
CA VAL A 181 -5.67 12.47 3.91
C VAL A 181 -5.23 13.82 3.41
N ALA A 182 -3.92 13.99 3.12
CA ALA A 182 -3.47 15.00 2.17
C ALA A 182 -3.96 14.64 0.76
N LYS A 183 -5.28 14.45 0.65
CA LYS A 183 -6.02 14.42 -0.59
C LYS A 183 -5.83 15.78 -1.17
N ASP A 184 -5.33 15.75 -2.39
CA ASP A 184 -5.17 16.86 -3.29
C ASP A 184 -6.17 17.98 -2.96
N VAL A 185 -5.68 19.21 -2.85
CA VAL A 185 -6.54 20.38 -2.69
C VAL A 185 -7.66 20.40 -3.75
N THR A 186 -7.43 19.72 -4.87
CA THR A 186 -8.38 19.41 -5.95
C THR A 186 -9.57 18.55 -5.52
N ASP A 187 -9.37 17.50 -4.73
CA ASP A 187 -10.49 16.66 -4.27
C ASP A 187 -11.37 17.42 -3.27
N ALA A 188 -10.76 18.20 -2.38
CA ALA A 188 -11.49 19.09 -1.47
C ALA A 188 -12.27 20.16 -2.26
N THR A 189 -11.65 20.71 -3.31
CA THR A 189 -12.29 21.67 -4.23
C THR A 189 -13.49 21.04 -4.94
N ARG A 190 -13.33 19.84 -5.51
CA ARG A 190 -14.42 19.12 -6.20
C ARG A 190 -15.56 18.77 -5.25
N TRP A 191 -15.24 18.37 -4.02
CA TRP A 191 -16.25 18.13 -2.99
C TRP A 191 -17.03 19.40 -2.64
N ALA A 192 -16.35 20.54 -2.49
CA ALA A 192 -16.99 21.82 -2.20
C ALA A 192 -17.91 22.28 -3.35
N ILE A 193 -17.50 22.07 -4.60
CA ILE A 193 -18.33 22.30 -5.78
C ILE A 193 -19.57 21.40 -5.75
N ALA A 194 -19.39 20.11 -5.53
CA ALA A 194 -20.49 19.14 -5.53
C ALA A 194 -21.53 19.40 -4.43
N ARG A 195 -21.12 20.02 -3.32
CA ARG A 195 -22.03 20.44 -2.24
C ARG A 195 -22.67 21.82 -2.47
N GLY A 196 -22.38 22.48 -3.58
CA GLY A 196 -22.86 23.84 -3.87
C GLY A 196 -22.23 24.91 -2.97
N ILE A 197 -21.14 24.58 -2.27
CA ILE A 197 -20.42 25.50 -1.38
C ILE A 197 -19.50 26.41 -2.21
N ALA A 198 -18.90 25.87 -3.27
CA ALA A 198 -18.00 26.59 -4.16
C ALA A 198 -18.54 26.63 -5.58
N ASP A 199 -18.41 27.78 -6.24
CA ASP A 199 -18.79 27.97 -7.64
C ASP A 199 -17.66 27.45 -8.55
N PRO A 200 -17.91 26.44 -9.42
CA PRO A 200 -16.88 25.87 -10.27
C PRO A 200 -16.26 26.88 -11.23
N ALA A 201 -16.94 28.00 -11.54
CA ALA A 201 -16.39 29.07 -12.37
C ALA A 201 -15.52 30.07 -11.60
N ARG A 202 -15.43 29.97 -10.26
CA ARG A 202 -14.76 30.96 -9.39
C ARG A 202 -13.88 30.30 -8.32
N ILE A 203 -13.10 29.31 -8.71
CA ILE A 203 -12.15 28.66 -7.80
C ILE A 203 -10.76 29.28 -7.91
N CYS A 204 -10.16 29.61 -6.77
CA CYS A 204 -8.79 30.06 -6.64
C CYS A 204 -8.05 29.29 -5.54
N MET A 205 -6.76 29.06 -5.74
CA MET A 205 -5.89 28.46 -4.74
C MET A 205 -4.95 29.49 -4.12
N TYR A 206 -4.69 29.35 -2.83
CA TYR A 206 -3.62 30.05 -2.14
C TYR A 206 -2.83 29.07 -1.28
N GLY A 207 -1.51 29.22 -1.22
CA GLY A 207 -0.66 28.36 -0.40
C GLY A 207 0.65 29.04 -0.06
N ALA A 208 1.18 28.76 1.13
CA ALA A 208 2.45 29.30 1.59
C ALA A 208 3.46 28.17 1.90
N SER A 209 4.76 28.42 1.74
CA SER A 209 5.82 27.43 2.02
C SER A 209 5.62 26.14 1.20
N TYR A 210 5.56 24.97 1.84
CA TYR A 210 5.19 23.72 1.17
C TYR A 210 3.80 23.79 0.49
N GLY A 211 2.85 24.54 1.07
CA GLY A 211 1.52 24.73 0.50
C GLY A 211 1.56 25.45 -0.86
N ALA A 212 2.56 26.29 -1.10
CA ALA A 212 2.74 26.96 -2.39
C ALA A 212 3.25 25.98 -3.47
N TYR A 213 4.13 25.05 -3.11
CA TYR A 213 4.53 23.94 -3.98
C TYR A 213 3.34 23.05 -4.33
N ALA A 214 2.56 22.65 -3.33
CA ALA A 214 1.35 21.85 -3.52
C ALA A 214 0.34 22.55 -4.45
N LEU A 215 0.18 23.88 -4.29
CA LEU A 215 -0.62 24.71 -5.19
C LEU A 215 -0.11 24.69 -6.63
N LEU A 216 1.20 24.88 -6.86
CA LEU A 216 1.79 24.84 -8.20
C LEU A 216 1.55 23.48 -8.87
N MET A 217 1.76 22.40 -8.12
CA MET A 217 1.51 21.04 -8.60
C MET A 217 0.03 20.79 -8.90
N GLY A 218 -0.89 21.34 -8.11
CA GLY A 218 -2.33 21.25 -8.34
C GLY A 218 -2.75 21.96 -9.63
N VAL A 219 -2.30 23.20 -9.84
CA VAL A 219 -2.61 23.99 -11.05
C VAL A 219 -1.97 23.38 -12.30
N ALA A 220 -0.76 22.86 -12.20
CA ALA A 220 -0.09 22.19 -13.32
C ALA A 220 -0.81 20.90 -13.76
N ARG A 221 -1.43 20.18 -12.82
CA ARG A 221 -2.18 18.95 -13.10
C ARG A 221 -3.59 19.23 -13.59
N GLU A 222 -4.24 20.26 -13.06
CA GLU A 222 -5.67 20.55 -13.25
C GLU A 222 -5.89 22.00 -13.71
N PRO A 223 -5.33 22.42 -14.86
CA PRO A 223 -5.31 23.83 -15.27
C PRO A 223 -6.70 24.41 -15.57
N SER A 224 -7.70 23.56 -15.82
CA SER A 224 -9.09 23.98 -16.07
C SER A 224 -9.93 24.14 -14.80
N LEU A 225 -9.49 23.59 -13.66
CA LEU A 225 -10.25 23.65 -12.42
C LEU A 225 -10.06 24.98 -11.68
N TYR A 226 -8.87 25.56 -11.77
CA TYR A 226 -8.49 26.75 -11.01
C TYR A 226 -8.35 27.96 -11.90
N ARG A 227 -9.06 29.03 -11.56
CA ARG A 227 -9.04 30.28 -12.31
C ARG A 227 -7.91 31.20 -11.85
N CYS A 228 -7.43 31.04 -10.62
CA CYS A 228 -6.25 31.72 -10.14
C CYS A 228 -5.48 30.92 -9.08
N ALA A 229 -4.20 31.24 -8.92
CA ALA A 229 -3.32 30.59 -7.97
C ALA A 229 -2.30 31.60 -7.42
N ALA A 230 -2.18 31.69 -6.09
CA ALA A 230 -1.26 32.59 -5.41
C ALA A 230 -0.39 31.82 -4.42
N GLY A 231 0.90 31.71 -4.72
CA GLY A 231 1.89 31.07 -3.86
C GLY A 231 2.68 32.11 -3.07
N ASP A 232 2.81 31.91 -1.76
CA ASP A 232 3.63 32.74 -0.87
C ASP A 232 4.84 31.96 -0.35
N VAL A 233 6.03 32.57 -0.35
CA VAL A 233 7.30 31.99 0.15
C VAL A 233 7.51 30.49 -0.18
N GLY A 234 7.17 30.11 -1.41
CA GLY A 234 7.05 28.72 -1.82
C GLY A 234 8.38 28.01 -2.10
N VAL A 235 8.41 26.71 -1.83
CA VAL A 235 9.58 25.85 -2.09
C VAL A 235 9.42 25.12 -3.42
N TYR A 236 9.91 25.71 -4.51
CA TYR A 236 9.69 25.17 -5.86
C TYR A 236 10.89 24.40 -6.44
N ASP A 237 12.10 24.78 -6.06
CA ASP A 237 13.35 24.18 -6.53
C ASP A 237 14.32 24.11 -5.36
N LEU A 238 14.29 22.96 -4.69
CA LEU A 238 15.13 22.69 -3.54
C LEU A 238 16.64 22.74 -3.89
N PRO A 239 17.11 22.18 -5.02
CA PRO A 239 18.51 22.35 -5.43
C PRO A 239 18.94 23.80 -5.66
N MET A 240 18.14 24.61 -6.33
CA MET A 240 18.41 26.03 -6.52
C MET A 240 18.39 26.77 -5.18
N MET A 241 17.43 26.48 -4.31
CA MET A 241 17.35 27.01 -2.95
C MET A 241 18.59 26.63 -2.11
N TYR A 242 19.16 25.45 -2.35
CA TYR A 242 20.35 24.99 -1.63
C TYR A 242 21.67 25.47 -2.20
N VAL A 243 21.79 25.69 -3.52
CA VAL A 243 23.06 26.09 -4.18
C VAL A 243 23.16 27.59 -4.39
N ARG A 244 22.04 28.27 -4.65
CA ARG A 244 21.99 29.69 -5.02
C ARG A 244 21.08 30.52 -4.10
N GLY A 245 20.24 29.87 -3.30
CA GLY A 245 19.30 30.53 -2.40
C GLY A 245 19.97 31.16 -1.18
N ASP A 246 19.32 32.20 -0.66
CA ASP A 246 19.69 32.86 0.60
C ASP A 246 19.43 32.00 1.84
N ALA A 247 18.77 30.85 1.69
CA ALA A 247 18.69 29.78 2.69
C ALA A 247 20.07 29.30 3.16
N GLN A 248 21.13 29.53 2.38
CA GLN A 248 22.50 29.31 2.84
C GLN A 248 22.98 30.33 3.90
N LYS A 249 22.31 31.47 4.08
CA LYS A 249 22.76 32.50 5.04
C LYS A 249 22.33 32.22 6.48
N ARG A 250 21.56 31.16 6.72
CA ARG A 250 21.06 30.77 8.04
C ARG A 250 21.44 29.33 8.36
N ASP A 251 22.05 29.10 9.52
CA ASP A 251 22.51 27.77 9.93
C ASP A 251 21.36 26.75 10.06
N SER A 252 20.20 27.19 10.55
CA SER A 252 19.00 26.34 10.65
C SER A 252 18.52 25.86 9.28
N SER A 253 18.48 26.75 8.30
CA SER A 253 18.10 26.44 6.92
C SER A 253 19.14 25.54 6.23
N GLN A 254 20.43 25.73 6.51
CA GLN A 254 21.48 24.85 6.01
C GLN A 254 21.38 23.44 6.61
N ASN A 255 21.11 23.33 7.91
CA ASN A 255 20.94 22.03 8.57
C ASN A 255 19.75 21.29 8.01
N PHE A 256 18.61 21.98 7.86
CA PHE A 256 17.41 21.43 7.21
C PHE A 256 17.74 20.90 5.80
N LEU A 257 18.39 21.70 4.95
CA LEU A 257 18.69 21.27 3.58
C LEU A 257 19.73 20.13 3.50
N ARG A 258 20.72 20.10 4.41
CA ARG A 258 21.70 19.01 4.51
C ARG A 258 21.08 17.70 5.00
N GLU A 259 20.15 17.77 5.93
CA GLU A 259 19.44 16.60 6.46
C GLU A 259 18.53 16.00 5.40
N TRP A 260 17.78 16.84 4.68
CA TRP A 260 16.77 16.38 3.73
C TRP A 260 17.32 16.05 2.35
N MET A 261 18.37 16.73 1.89
CA MET A 261 18.94 16.49 0.55
C MET A 261 20.38 15.96 0.56
N GLY A 262 21.00 15.81 1.73
CA GLY A 262 22.42 15.45 1.84
C GLY A 262 23.36 16.62 1.54
N ARG A 263 24.67 16.38 1.69
CA ARG A 263 25.69 17.42 1.42
C ARG A 263 25.77 17.71 -0.09
N ALA A 264 25.76 19.00 -0.46
CA ALA A 264 25.82 19.47 -1.86
C ALA A 264 26.97 18.85 -2.67
N ALA A 265 28.11 18.60 -2.01
CA ALA A 265 29.31 18.02 -2.60
C ALA A 265 29.10 16.63 -3.23
N ASN A 266 28.00 15.93 -2.87
CA ASN A 266 27.68 14.61 -3.40
C ASN A 266 26.76 14.66 -4.62
N TRP A 267 26.29 15.85 -5.02
CA TRP A 267 25.34 15.97 -6.14
C TRP A 267 26.10 16.17 -7.45
N ARG A 268 26.05 15.17 -8.32
CA ARG A 268 26.53 15.31 -9.69
C ARG A 268 25.55 16.19 -10.47
N GLN A 269 25.88 17.46 -10.66
CA GLN A 269 25.17 18.30 -11.63
C GLN A 269 25.45 17.76 -13.04
N CYS A 270 24.45 17.16 -13.68
CA CYS A 270 24.40 17.13 -15.14
C CYS A 270 24.16 18.57 -15.61
N ARG A 271 25.25 19.29 -15.89
CA ARG A 271 25.18 20.52 -16.68
C ARG A 271 24.85 20.12 -18.11
N ARG A 272 23.77 20.69 -18.66
CA ARG A 272 23.60 20.78 -20.11
C ARG A 272 24.61 21.79 -20.65
#